data_AF-A0A7X8IDA5-F1
#
_entry.id   AF-A0A7X8IDA5-F1
#
_cell.length_a   1.000
_cell.length_b   1.000
_cell.length_c   1.000
_cell.angle_alpha   90.00
_cell.angle_beta   90.00
_cell.angle_gamma   90.00
#
_symmetry.space_group_name_H-M   'P 1'
#
loop_
_entity.id
_entity.type
_entity.pdbx_description
1 polymer ?
#
loop_
_entity_poly.entity_id
_entity_poly.type
_entity_poly.pdbx_seq_one_letter_code
_entity_poly.pdbx_strand_id
1 'polypeptide(L)' 'MVIDIIQQRIQEKKISTTFLSEQTGISTYVIEKCLLKEKQLKGDELIKMANILQLTLEDFF' A
#
# COMPACT_ATOMS: atom_id res chain seq x y z
N MET A 1 0.45 -12.67 2.12
CA MET A 1 -0.80 -11.88 2.22
C MET A 1 -0.68 -10.64 1.35
N VAL A 2 -1.80 -10.05 0.91
CA VAL A 2 -1.83 -8.81 0.10
C VAL A 2 -0.93 -7.70 0.65
N ILE A 3 -0.89 -7.51 1.98
CA ILE A 3 -0.03 -6.51 2.62
C ILE A 3 1.46 -6.80 2.41
N ASP A 4 1.87 -8.07 2.37
CA ASP A 4 3.29 -8.42 2.15
C ASP A 4 3.75 -8.02 0.74
N ILE A 5 2.88 -8.20 -0.27
CA ILE A 5 3.12 -7.79 -1.66
C ILE A 5 3.22 -6.26 -1.75
N ILE A 6 2.31 -5.55 -1.07
CA ILE A 6 2.34 -4.09 -0.97
C ILE A 6 3.65 -3.63 -0.32
N GLN A 7 4.07 -4.24 0.79
CA GLN A 7 5.32 -3.92 1.47
C GLN A 7 6.54 -4.15 0.58
N GLN A 8 6.60 -5.30 -0.10
CA GLN A 8 7.68 -5.62 -1.02
C GLN A 8 7.78 -4.58 -2.13
N ARG A 9 6.66 -4.23 -2.76
CA ARG A 9 6.65 -3.25 -3.86
C ARG A 9 7.06 -1.85 -3.41
N ILE A 10 6.68 -1.45 -2.19
CA ILE A 10 7.12 -0.18 -1.58
C ILE A 10 8.64 -0.16 -1.40
N GLN A 11 9.21 -1.27 -0.93
CA GLN A 11 10.66 -1.41 -0.74
C GLN A 11 11.42 -1.42 -2.07
N GLU A 12 10.95 -2.19 -3.05
CA GLU A 12 11.54 -2.28 -4.40
C GLU A 12 11.60 -0.91 -5.09
N LYS A 13 10.50 -0.15 -5.01
CA LYS A 13 10.39 1.17 -5.64
C LYS A 13 10.92 2.30 -4.75
N LYS A 14 11.38 2.00 -3.52
CA LYS A 14 11.84 2.97 -2.51
C LYS A 14 10.85 4.12 -2.29
N ILE A 15 9.56 3.78 -2.25
CA ILE A 15 8.48 4.77 -2.10
C ILE A 15 8.32 5.13 -0.62
N SER A 16 8.17 6.42 -0.30
CA SER A 16 7.91 6.87 1.06
C SER A 16 6.42 6.79 1.43
N THR A 17 6.12 6.59 2.71
CA THR A 17 4.74 6.61 3.22
C THR A 17 4.07 7.98 3.03
N THR A 18 4.85 9.07 3.10
CA THR A 18 4.39 10.44 2.82
C THR A 18 3.92 10.58 1.37
N PHE A 19 4.69 10.07 0.41
CA PHE A 19 4.30 10.08 -1.00
C PHE A 19 3.01 9.28 -1.22
N LEU A 20 2.91 8.07 -0.66
CA LEU A 20 1.69 7.26 -0.76
C LEU A 20 0.48 8.01 -0.19
N SER A 21 0.67 8.69 0.94
CA SER A 21 -0.38 9.50 1.56
C SER A 21 -0.87 10.61 0.64
N GLU A 22 0.04 11.35 0.01
CA GLU A 22 -0.32 12.43 -0.93
C GLU A 22 -1.05 11.91 -2.16
N GLN A 23 -0.60 10.78 -2.73
CA GLN A 23 -1.20 10.22 -3.94
C GLN A 23 -2.54 9.54 -3.71
N THR A 24 -2.75 8.95 -2.52
CA THR A 24 -3.91 8.09 -2.25
C THR A 24 -4.96 8.81 -1.39
N GLY A 25 -4.57 9.90 -0.73
CA GLY A 25 -5.38 10.61 0.26
C GLY A 25 -5.53 9.85 1.59
N ILE A 26 -4.81 8.74 1.77
CA ILE A 26 -4.84 7.94 3.01
C ILE A 26 -3.80 8.51 3.96
N SER A 27 -4.19 8.81 5.20
CA SER A 27 -3.23 9.36 6.17
C SER A 27 -2.01 8.44 6.35
N THR A 28 -0.82 9.03 6.48
CA THR A 28 0.42 8.32 6.82
C THR A 28 0.27 7.36 8.01
N TYR A 29 -0.45 7.77 9.06
CA TYR A 29 -0.74 6.90 10.21
C TYR A 29 -1.42 5.58 9.83
N VAL A 30 -2.43 5.63 8.95
CA VAL A 30 -3.15 4.43 8.50
C VAL A 30 -2.24 3.55 7.64
N ILE A 31 -1.44 4.17 6.76
CA ILE A 31 -0.47 3.44 5.92
C ILE A 31 0.55 2.73 6.81
N GLU A 32 1.17 3.42 7.77
CA GLU A 32 2.14 2.84 8.69
C GLU A 32 1.56 1.69 9.50
N LYS A 33 0.36 1.86 10.07
CA LYS A 33 -0.34 0.79 10.79
C LYS A 33 -0.70 -0.39 9.89
N CYS A 34 -1.00 -0.14 8.62
CA CYS A 34 -1.19 -1.20 7.63
C CYS A 34 0.10 -1.97 7.36
N LEU A 35 1.22 -1.28 7.16
CA LEU A 35 2.51 -1.93 6.95
C LEU A 35 2.95 -2.74 8.18
N LEU A 36 2.58 -2.31 9.39
CA LEU A 36 2.81 -3.08 10.61
C LEU A 36 1.80 -4.23 10.83
N LYS A 37 0.85 -4.43 9.92
CA LYS A 37 -0.25 -5.43 10.02
C LYS A 37 -1.18 -5.22 11.23
N GLU A 38 -1.15 -4.02 11.82
CA GLU A 38 -1.98 -3.64 12.96
C GLU A 38 -3.35 -3.10 12.52
N LYS A 39 -3.48 -2.72 11.24
CA LYS A 39 -4.72 -2.21 10.66
C LYS A 39 -4.88 -2.70 9.23
N GLN A 40 -6.11 -2.99 8.82
CA GLN A 40 -6.41 -3.30 7.42
C GLN A 40 -6.86 -2.05 6.68
N LEU A 41 -6.45 -1.93 5.42
CA LEU A 41 -7.02 -0.96 4.49
C LEU A 41 -8.44 -1.39 4.11
N LYS A 42 -9.32 -0.42 3.91
CA LYS A 42 -10.61 -0.65 3.29
C LYS A 42 -10.43 -1.06 1.82
N GLY A 43 -11.45 -1.66 1.22
CA GLY A 43 -11.37 -2.12 -0.18
C GLY A 43 -11.02 -1.01 -1.18
N ASP A 44 -11.59 0.18 -1.01
CA ASP A 44 -11.28 1.35 -1.84
C ASP A 44 -9.85 1.87 -1.62
N GLU A 45 -9.40 1.91 -0.36
CA GLU A 45 -8.03 2.27 0.01
C GLU A 45 -7.00 1.29 -0.57
N LEU A 46 -7.33 -0.01 -0.56
CA LEU A 46 -6.51 -1.06 -1.14
C LEU A 46 -6.36 -0.89 -2.66
N ILE A 47 -7.47 -0.60 -3.36
CA ILE A 47 -7.45 -0.37 -4.82
C ILE A 47 -6.59 0.86 -5.15
N LYS A 48 -6.73 1.95 -4.39
CA LYS A 48 -5.87 3.14 -4.57
C LYS A 48 -4.40 2.79 -4.39
N MET A 49 -4.08 2.00 -3.36
CA MET A 49 -2.71 1.59 -3.10
C MET A 49 -2.14 0.72 -4.22
N ALA A 50 -2.91 -0.26 -4.68
CA ALA A 50 -2.53 -1.13 -5.79
C ALA A 50 -2.28 -0.32 -7.07
N ASN A 51 -3.13 0.66 -7.38
CA ASN A 51 -2.95 1.51 -8.56
C ASN A 51 -1.66 2.36 -8.48
N ILE A 52 -1.39 3.02 -7.36
CA ILE A 52 -0.18 3.83 -7.19
C ILE A 52 1.09 2.97 -7.22
N LEU A 53 1.02 1.77 -6.67
CA LEU A 53 2.12 0.81 -6.69
C LEU A 53 2.24 0.06 -8.02
N GLN A 54 1.30 0.27 -8.94
CA GLN A 54 1.16 -0.44 -10.21
C GLN A 54 1.20 -1.95 -10.00
N LEU A 55 0.43 -2.42 -9.02
CA LEU A 55 0.22 -3.85 -8.79
C LEU A 55 -0.73 -4.40 -9.84
N THR A 56 -0.39 -5.53 -10.43
CA THR A 56 -1.25 -6.29 -11.34
C THR A 56 -1.84 -7.50 -10.63
N LEU A 57 -2.81 -8.18 -11.25
CA LEU A 57 -3.34 -9.43 -10.72
C LEU A 57 -2.25 -10.50 -10.54
N GLU A 58 -1.23 -10.49 -11.41
CA GLU A 58 -0.10 -11.43 -11.35
C GLU A 58 0.73 -11.27 -10.07
N ASP A 59 0.78 -10.08 -9.49
CA ASP A 59 1.48 -9.85 -8.23
C ASP A 59 0.80 -10.56 -7.04
N PHE A 60 -0.42 -11.08 -7.20
CA PHE A 60 -1.21 -11.74 -6.16
C PHE A 60 -1.33 -13.26 -6.30
N PHE A 61 -0.76 -13.85 -7.36
CA PHE A 61 -0.72 -15.30 -7.61
C PHE A 61 0.64 -15.90 -7.24
#